data_AF-A0A916IBD1-F1
#
_entry.id   AF-A0A916IBD1-F1
#
_cell.length_a   1.000
_cell.length_b   1.000
_cell.length_c   1.000
_cell.angle_alpha   90.00
_cell.angle_beta   90.00
_cell.angle_gamma   90.00
#
_symmetry.space_group_name_H-M   'P 1'
#
loop_
_entity.id
_entity.type
_entity.pdbx_description
1 polymer ?
#
loop_
_entity_poly.entity_id
_entity_poly.type
_entity_poly.pdbx_seq_one_letter_code
_entity_poly.pdbx_strand_id
1 'polypeptide(L)'
;MDFALLPSVFETLRLTPPSRLTLLDARILASAHYPPFPPDAPALLLGLDSPELALQVRNVLRVIYPKEHLLNLVEGQRSKVESLNDLGQGEFSTSTCLYLPALAEGTSFEAFGEIVAHLRAPDGCPWDKKQTHQTLRTHLLEESYEALTAMDDNDSAAMSEEFGDLLLQIMLNAQIATESDEFTMAQVVGGIYDKIVRRHPHVFGNVEVDSVDGVLQNWEKLKEKERKENGKADQEKGLLDGVPMSLPALTQAQEYQDRAARVGFDWPEVEGVLDKVREEIEEVKNAANIEEVTSELGDLFFVLVNLARWRKVDAESALRGTNLKFKKRFAFVEQGAKKQGRNLSDMTLEEMDAFWNEAKKLGM
;
A
#
# COMPACT_ATOMS: atom_id res chain seq x y z
N MET A 1 23.00 -26.46 -9.77
CA MET A 1 22.10 -27.39 -9.04
C MET A 1 22.47 -28.86 -9.30
N ASP A 2 22.94 -29.58 -8.27
CA ASP A 2 23.21 -31.03 -8.31
C ASP A 2 22.07 -31.80 -7.65
N PHE A 3 21.22 -32.44 -8.45
CA PHE A 3 20.06 -33.19 -7.96
C PHE A 3 20.43 -34.54 -7.35
N ALA A 4 21.67 -35.03 -7.53
CA ALA A 4 22.11 -36.29 -6.93
C ALA A 4 22.16 -36.22 -5.40
N LEU A 5 22.17 -35.01 -4.82
CA LEU A 5 22.16 -34.79 -3.38
C LEU A 5 20.78 -35.02 -2.74
N LEU A 6 19.69 -34.94 -3.53
CA LEU A 6 18.32 -34.99 -2.98
C LEU A 6 18.02 -36.24 -2.14
N PRO A 7 18.32 -37.48 -2.59
CA PRO A 7 18.02 -38.67 -1.81
C PRO A 7 18.70 -38.66 -0.44
N SER A 8 19.97 -38.23 -0.40
CA SER A 8 20.75 -38.11 0.84
C SER A 8 20.12 -37.10 1.79
N VAL A 9 19.61 -35.98 1.28
CA VAL A 9 18.95 -34.96 2.09
C VAL A 9 17.66 -35.50 2.73
N PHE A 10 16.79 -36.14 1.95
CA PHE A 10 15.54 -36.71 2.49
C PHE A 10 15.80 -37.81 3.51
N GLU A 11 16.76 -38.69 3.24
CA GLU A 11 17.16 -39.76 4.16
C GLU A 11 17.73 -39.19 5.47
N THR A 12 18.64 -38.22 5.37
CA THR A 12 19.30 -37.59 6.53
C THR A 12 18.31 -36.87 7.43
N LEU A 13 17.39 -36.10 6.83
CA LEU A 13 16.37 -35.36 7.57
C LEU A 13 15.18 -36.25 7.98
N ARG A 14 15.15 -37.52 7.54
CA ARG A 14 14.02 -38.45 7.72
C ARG A 14 12.70 -37.83 7.28
N LEU A 15 12.76 -37.02 6.22
CA LEU A 15 11.59 -36.34 5.68
C LEU A 15 10.81 -37.30 4.79
N THR A 16 9.53 -37.46 5.10
CA THR A 16 8.57 -37.86 4.06
C THR A 16 8.50 -36.72 3.05
N PRO A 17 8.57 -36.99 1.73
CA PRO A 17 8.43 -35.94 0.73
C PRO A 17 7.15 -35.13 0.98
N PRO A 18 7.25 -33.82 1.22
CA PRO A 18 6.08 -33.00 1.51
C PRO A 18 5.20 -32.89 0.25
N SER A 19 3.92 -32.56 0.45
CA SER A 19 2.97 -32.35 -0.66
C SER A 19 3.39 -31.21 -1.60
N ARG A 20 4.16 -30.26 -1.07
CA ARG A 20 4.80 -29.17 -1.82
C ARG A 20 6.26 -29.02 -1.37
N LEU A 21 7.19 -28.89 -2.30
CA LEU A 21 8.59 -28.55 -2.05
C LEU A 21 9.12 -27.68 -3.17
N THR A 22 9.68 -26.52 -2.81
CA THR A 22 10.44 -25.71 -3.76
C THR A 22 11.90 -26.17 -3.79
N LEU A 23 12.44 -26.44 -4.98
CA LEU A 23 13.87 -26.66 -5.18
C LEU A 23 14.47 -25.41 -5.84
N LEU A 24 15.52 -24.84 -5.26
CA LEU A 24 16.14 -23.61 -5.76
C LEU A 24 17.66 -23.65 -5.62
N ASP A 25 18.36 -22.98 -6.52
CA ASP A 25 19.81 -22.81 -6.41
C ASP A 25 20.09 -21.65 -5.46
N ALA A 26 20.97 -21.84 -4.48
CA ALA A 26 21.27 -20.82 -3.48
C ALA A 26 21.71 -19.49 -4.12
N ARG A 27 22.39 -19.53 -5.26
CA ARG A 27 22.85 -18.34 -5.99
C ARG A 27 21.71 -17.54 -6.61
N ILE A 28 20.65 -18.22 -7.07
CA ILE A 28 19.45 -17.53 -7.58
C ILE A 28 18.80 -16.75 -6.44
N LEU A 29 18.62 -17.39 -5.28
CA LEU A 29 18.06 -16.71 -4.11
C LEU A 29 18.93 -15.56 -3.65
N ALA A 30 20.25 -15.74 -3.57
CA ALA A 30 21.20 -14.71 -3.15
C ALA A 30 21.19 -13.46 -4.04
N SER A 31 20.81 -13.60 -5.32
CA SER A 31 20.68 -12.49 -6.27
C SER A 31 19.31 -11.78 -6.23
N ALA A 32 18.35 -12.33 -5.49
CA ALA A 32 17.00 -11.79 -5.41
C ALA A 32 16.88 -10.72 -4.31
N HIS A 33 15.85 -9.89 -4.40
CA HIS A 33 15.46 -8.94 -3.34
C HIS A 33 14.29 -9.44 -2.49
N TYR A 34 13.61 -10.49 -2.95
CA TYR A 34 12.46 -11.12 -2.30
C TYR A 34 12.48 -12.63 -2.61
N PRO A 35 12.20 -13.53 -1.66
CA PRO A 35 12.15 -14.97 -1.92
C PRO A 35 11.16 -15.35 -3.04
N PRO A 36 11.60 -16.02 -4.13
CA PRO A 36 10.75 -16.31 -5.28
C PRO A 36 9.91 -17.59 -5.10
N PHE A 37 9.37 -17.81 -3.90
CA PHE A 37 8.59 -18.99 -3.55
C PHE A 37 7.64 -18.71 -2.38
N PRO A 38 6.51 -19.45 -2.30
CA PRO A 38 5.54 -19.23 -1.24
C PRO A 38 6.06 -19.72 0.12
N PRO A 39 5.88 -18.93 1.20
CA PRO A 39 6.45 -19.28 2.51
C PRO A 39 5.67 -20.35 3.28
N ASP A 40 4.48 -20.74 2.82
CA ASP A 40 3.67 -21.81 3.42
C ASP A 40 4.06 -23.22 2.93
N ALA A 41 5.12 -23.31 2.12
CA ALA A 41 5.70 -24.56 1.63
C ALA A 41 7.19 -24.61 1.96
N PRO A 42 7.74 -25.79 2.28
CA PRO A 42 9.17 -25.92 2.50
C PRO A 42 9.96 -25.64 1.20
N ALA A 43 11.19 -25.17 1.38
CA ALA A 43 12.15 -24.98 0.30
C ALA A 43 13.45 -25.72 0.59
N LEU A 44 14.09 -26.25 -0.44
CA LEU A 44 15.42 -26.85 -0.38
C LEU A 44 16.34 -26.09 -1.33
N LEU A 45 17.32 -25.40 -0.75
CA LEU A 45 18.35 -24.70 -1.50
C LEU A 45 19.56 -25.60 -1.68
N LEU A 46 20.04 -25.67 -2.91
CA LEU A 46 21.20 -26.47 -3.29
C LEU A 46 22.39 -25.57 -3.61
N GLY A 47 23.61 -26.07 -3.37
CA GLY A 47 24.85 -25.38 -3.74
C GLY A 47 25.18 -24.19 -2.83
N LEU A 48 24.92 -24.31 -1.53
CA LEU A 48 25.28 -23.30 -0.53
C LEU A 48 26.77 -23.44 -0.16
N ASP A 49 27.66 -22.97 -1.02
CA ASP A 49 29.08 -23.36 -1.01
C ASP A 49 30.04 -22.49 -0.20
N SER A 50 29.57 -21.38 0.35
CA SER A 50 30.41 -20.42 1.06
C SER A 50 29.64 -19.68 2.16
N PRO A 51 30.31 -19.25 3.24
CA PRO A 51 29.74 -18.36 4.24
C PRO A 51 29.15 -17.09 3.63
N GLU A 52 29.83 -16.50 2.65
CA GLU A 52 29.38 -15.28 1.97
C GLU A 52 28.04 -15.49 1.25
N LEU A 53 27.91 -16.59 0.50
CA LEU A 53 26.66 -16.94 -0.17
C LEU A 53 25.53 -17.21 0.86
N ALA A 54 25.85 -17.88 1.97
CA ALA A 54 24.90 -18.12 3.05
C ALA A 54 24.40 -16.82 3.72
N LEU A 55 25.29 -15.84 3.93
CA LEU A 55 24.90 -14.52 4.43
C LEU A 55 24.01 -13.76 3.43
N GLN A 56 24.26 -13.87 2.13
CA GLN A 56 23.41 -13.29 1.10
C GLN A 56 22.02 -13.93 1.09
N VAL A 57 21.96 -15.28 1.08
CA VAL A 57 20.71 -16.04 1.22
C VAL A 57 19.93 -15.62 2.46
N ARG A 58 20.62 -15.51 3.61
CA ARG A 58 20.00 -15.08 4.87
C ARG A 58 19.31 -13.72 4.73
N ASN A 59 19.97 -12.76 4.09
CA ASN A 59 19.42 -11.41 3.94
C ASN A 59 18.12 -11.40 3.14
N VAL A 60 18.03 -12.25 2.10
CA VAL A 60 16.81 -12.37 1.29
C VAL A 60 15.70 -13.10 2.04
N LEU A 61 16.03 -14.19 2.76
CA LEU A 61 15.04 -14.91 3.58
C LEU A 61 14.44 -14.05 4.70
N ARG A 62 15.23 -13.15 5.29
CA ARG A 62 14.78 -12.23 6.37
C ARG A 62 13.71 -11.22 5.95
N VAL A 63 13.40 -11.12 4.66
CA VAL A 63 12.28 -10.32 4.16
C VAL A 63 10.94 -10.93 4.59
N ILE A 64 10.87 -12.26 4.74
CA ILE A 64 9.64 -12.99 5.07
C ILE A 64 9.76 -13.74 6.40
N TYR A 65 10.89 -14.40 6.63
CA TYR A 65 11.06 -15.30 7.77
C TYR A 65 11.64 -14.56 8.99
N PRO A 66 11.13 -14.84 10.21
CA PRO A 66 11.67 -14.29 11.43
C PRO A 66 13.10 -14.79 11.66
N LYS A 67 13.89 -14.03 12.42
CA LYS A 67 15.31 -14.32 12.66
C LYS A 67 15.52 -15.66 13.38
N GLU A 68 14.55 -16.04 14.19
CA GLU A 68 14.53 -17.23 15.01
C GLU A 68 14.05 -18.47 14.24
N HIS A 69 13.60 -18.32 12.98
CA HIS A 69 13.11 -19.44 12.17
C HIS A 69 14.19 -20.51 12.03
N LEU A 70 13.84 -21.74 12.36
CA LEU A 70 14.79 -22.86 12.36
C LEU A 70 14.91 -23.45 10.96
N LEU A 71 16.15 -23.69 10.55
CA LEU A 71 16.52 -24.29 9.27
C LEU A 71 17.48 -25.45 9.48
N ASN A 72 17.64 -26.28 8.46
CA ASN A 72 18.54 -27.44 8.51
C ASN A 72 19.61 -27.31 7.42
N LEU A 73 20.87 -27.22 7.82
CA LEU A 73 22.00 -27.43 6.93
C LEU A 73 22.27 -28.92 6.82
N VAL A 74 22.42 -29.43 5.60
CA VAL A 74 22.64 -30.84 5.32
C VAL A 74 23.87 -31.01 4.44
N GLU A 75 24.75 -31.92 4.85
CA GLU A 75 25.94 -32.30 4.10
C GLU A 75 26.20 -33.81 4.23
N GLY A 76 26.12 -34.52 3.10
CA GLY A 76 26.15 -35.98 3.09
C GLY A 76 25.05 -36.57 3.98
N GLN A 77 25.46 -37.31 5.03
CA GLN A 77 24.58 -37.94 6.02
C GLN A 77 24.47 -37.17 7.34
N ARG A 78 24.93 -35.92 7.38
CA ARG A 78 24.91 -35.08 8.58
C ARG A 78 23.94 -33.93 8.38
N SER A 79 23.22 -33.57 9.45
CA SER A 79 22.43 -32.36 9.51
C SER A 79 22.75 -31.53 10.75
N LYS A 80 22.60 -30.22 10.61
CA LYS A 80 22.71 -29.25 11.70
C LYS A 80 21.49 -28.33 11.65
N VAL A 81 20.78 -28.24 12.78
CA VAL A 81 19.72 -27.24 12.96
C VAL A 81 20.35 -25.95 13.47
N GLU A 82 19.99 -24.83 12.86
CA GLU A 82 20.36 -23.50 13.33
C GLU A 82 19.24 -22.50 13.03
N SER A 83 19.32 -21.32 13.66
CA SER A 83 18.38 -20.23 13.38
C SER A 83 18.77 -19.49 12.11
N LEU A 84 17.80 -18.83 11.46
CA LEU A 84 18.08 -17.97 10.31
C LEU A 84 19.09 -16.87 10.64
N ASN A 85 19.08 -16.34 11.87
CA ASN A 85 20.05 -15.35 12.32
C ASN A 85 21.49 -15.87 12.26
N ASP A 86 21.70 -17.14 12.57
CA ASP A 86 23.02 -17.77 12.66
C ASP A 86 23.51 -18.29 11.30
N LEU A 87 22.67 -18.29 10.27
CA LEU A 87 23.04 -18.71 8.93
C LEU A 87 24.25 -17.92 8.40
N GLY A 88 25.24 -18.67 7.92
CA GLY A 88 26.54 -18.15 7.49
C GLY A 88 27.65 -18.28 8.53
N GLN A 89 27.34 -18.78 9.73
CA GLN A 89 28.34 -19.16 10.72
C GLN A 89 28.70 -20.65 10.58
N GLY A 90 29.77 -20.96 9.86
CA GLY A 90 30.26 -22.34 9.74
C GLY A 90 31.05 -22.61 8.48
N GLU A 91 31.30 -23.90 8.24
CA GLU A 91 31.92 -24.40 7.02
C GLU A 91 30.83 -24.78 6.00
N PHE A 92 31.10 -24.49 4.74
CA PHE A 92 30.20 -24.71 3.62
C PHE A 92 30.98 -25.36 2.48
N SER A 93 30.30 -26.19 1.70
CA SER A 93 30.87 -26.84 0.52
C SER A 93 29.84 -26.88 -0.61
N THR A 94 30.28 -27.25 -1.81
CA THR A 94 29.38 -27.41 -2.97
C THR A 94 28.28 -28.45 -2.76
N SER A 95 28.43 -29.32 -1.75
CA SER A 95 27.44 -30.33 -1.38
C SER A 95 26.52 -29.91 -0.23
N THR A 96 26.77 -28.75 0.41
CA THR A 96 25.91 -28.23 1.46
C THR A 96 24.57 -27.79 0.89
N CYS A 97 23.50 -28.30 1.48
CA CYS A 97 22.12 -27.99 1.15
C CYS A 97 21.45 -27.32 2.35
N LEU A 98 20.53 -26.39 2.09
CA LEU A 98 19.71 -25.75 3.12
C LEU A 98 18.26 -26.19 2.97
N TYR A 99 17.75 -26.96 3.91
CA TYR A 99 16.32 -27.21 4.03
C TYR A 99 15.68 -26.15 4.93
N LEU A 100 14.75 -25.41 4.35
CA LEU A 100 13.95 -24.37 4.99
C LEU A 100 12.53 -24.90 5.18
N PRO A 101 12.10 -25.20 6.42
CA PRO A 101 10.71 -25.54 6.71
C PRO A 101 9.77 -24.39 6.33
N ALA A 102 8.51 -24.72 6.02
CA ALA A 102 7.45 -23.75 5.83
C ALA A 102 7.34 -22.82 7.06
N LEU A 103 6.99 -21.56 6.84
CA LEU A 103 6.77 -20.57 7.88
C LEU A 103 5.53 -20.92 8.72
N ALA A 104 4.36 -20.95 8.08
CA ALA A 104 3.12 -21.45 8.65
C ALA A 104 2.11 -21.72 7.52
N GLU A 105 1.04 -22.44 7.83
CA GLU A 105 -0.10 -22.58 6.92
C GLU A 105 -0.77 -21.22 6.70
N GLY A 106 -1.24 -20.94 5.48
CA GLY A 106 -1.97 -19.70 5.17
C GLY A 106 -1.10 -18.46 5.00
N THR A 107 0.23 -18.56 5.01
CA THR A 107 1.13 -17.40 4.86
C THR A 107 1.49 -17.06 3.42
N SER A 108 0.93 -17.74 2.42
CA SER A 108 1.20 -17.50 1.00
C SER A 108 0.03 -16.79 0.32
N PHE A 109 0.35 -16.10 -0.77
CA PHE A 109 -0.65 -15.46 -1.62
C PHE A 109 -1.58 -16.50 -2.26
N GLU A 110 -1.05 -17.66 -2.63
CA GLU A 110 -1.79 -18.79 -3.19
C GLU A 110 -2.78 -19.38 -2.17
N ALA A 111 -2.36 -19.56 -0.91
CA ALA A 111 -3.26 -20.04 0.13
C ALA A 111 -4.38 -19.03 0.42
N PHE A 112 -4.07 -17.74 0.40
CA PHE A 112 -5.08 -16.70 0.54
C PHE A 112 -6.07 -16.70 -0.62
N GLY A 113 -5.58 -16.86 -1.85
CA GLY A 113 -6.43 -16.98 -3.03
C GLY A 113 -7.37 -18.17 -2.98
N GLU A 114 -6.90 -19.31 -2.46
CA GLU A 114 -7.78 -20.45 -2.24
C GLU A 114 -8.86 -20.16 -1.21
N ILE A 115 -8.54 -19.55 -0.06
CA ILE A 115 -9.57 -19.19 0.93
C ILE A 115 -10.65 -18.30 0.30
N VAL A 116 -10.26 -17.29 -0.50
CA VAL A 116 -11.21 -16.40 -1.17
C VAL A 116 -12.06 -17.15 -2.21
N ALA A 117 -11.46 -18.04 -2.99
CA ALA A 117 -12.19 -18.87 -3.94
C ALA A 117 -13.19 -19.80 -3.23
N HIS A 118 -12.77 -20.44 -2.14
CA HIS A 118 -13.62 -21.32 -1.32
C HIS A 118 -14.79 -20.56 -0.68
N LEU A 119 -14.57 -19.33 -0.19
CA LEU A 119 -15.65 -18.49 0.34
C LEU A 119 -16.76 -18.24 -0.68
N ARG A 120 -16.44 -18.23 -1.98
CA ARG A 120 -17.40 -18.01 -3.06
C ARG A 120 -17.85 -19.29 -3.78
N ALA A 121 -17.32 -20.45 -3.38
CA ALA A 121 -17.69 -21.75 -3.94
C ALA A 121 -19.17 -22.10 -3.67
N PRO A 122 -19.75 -23.12 -4.33
CA PRO A 122 -21.14 -23.53 -4.11
C PRO A 122 -21.49 -23.78 -2.64
N ASP A 123 -20.57 -24.37 -1.89
CA ASP A 123 -20.62 -24.67 -0.44
C ASP A 123 -20.01 -23.57 0.45
N GLY A 124 -19.56 -22.46 -0.14
CA GLY A 124 -18.99 -21.32 0.55
C GLY A 124 -20.00 -20.41 1.28
N CYS A 125 -19.54 -19.23 1.67
CA CYS A 125 -20.30 -18.26 2.45
C CYS A 125 -21.42 -17.59 1.61
N PRO A 126 -22.69 -17.61 2.09
CA PRO A 126 -23.79 -16.97 1.37
C PRO A 126 -23.66 -15.45 1.17
N TRP A 127 -22.93 -14.76 2.06
CA TRP A 127 -22.69 -13.32 1.94
C TRP A 127 -21.66 -13.04 0.85
N ASP A 128 -20.51 -13.73 0.86
CA ASP A 128 -19.45 -13.55 -0.13
C ASP A 128 -19.95 -13.83 -1.53
N LYS A 129 -20.70 -14.93 -1.73
CA LYS A 129 -21.29 -15.30 -3.03
C LYS A 129 -22.22 -14.24 -3.62
N LYS A 130 -22.89 -13.44 -2.77
CA LYS A 130 -23.81 -12.39 -3.22
C LYS A 130 -23.10 -11.10 -3.63
N GLN A 131 -21.81 -10.96 -3.32
CA GLN A 131 -21.07 -9.76 -3.63
C GLN A 131 -20.83 -9.62 -5.13
N THR A 132 -20.91 -8.38 -5.60
CA THR A 132 -20.54 -7.93 -6.94
C THR A 132 -19.54 -6.77 -6.84
N HIS A 133 -18.93 -6.39 -7.96
CA HIS A 133 -18.06 -5.19 -8.00
C HIS A 133 -18.74 -3.94 -7.43
N GLN A 134 -20.06 -3.78 -7.66
CA GLN A 134 -20.81 -2.62 -7.19
C GLN A 134 -21.05 -2.66 -5.68
N THR A 135 -21.31 -3.84 -5.10
CA THR A 135 -21.55 -3.95 -3.65
C THR A 135 -20.25 -3.80 -2.86
N LEU A 136 -19.12 -4.26 -3.40
CA LEU A 136 -17.81 -4.15 -2.77
C LEU A 136 -17.19 -2.75 -2.83
N ARG A 137 -17.73 -1.83 -3.64
CA ARG A 137 -17.17 -0.47 -3.79
C ARG A 137 -17.11 0.29 -2.47
N THR A 138 -18.17 0.18 -1.66
CA THR A 138 -18.25 0.87 -0.37
C THR A 138 -17.21 0.32 0.60
N HIS A 139 -17.10 -1.01 0.69
CA HIS A 139 -16.11 -1.67 1.53
C HIS A 139 -14.68 -1.29 1.14
N LEU A 140 -14.33 -1.34 -0.16
CA LEU A 140 -13.01 -0.90 -0.61
C LEU A 140 -12.69 0.56 -0.20
N LEU A 141 -13.68 1.44 -0.22
CA LEU A 141 -13.50 2.82 0.21
C LEU A 141 -13.33 2.93 1.73
N GLU A 142 -14.11 2.18 2.50
CA GLU A 142 -14.02 2.09 3.96
C GLU A 142 -12.62 1.58 4.37
N GLU A 143 -12.18 0.41 3.88
CA GLU A 143 -10.85 -0.15 4.20
C GLU A 143 -9.71 0.80 3.79
N SER A 144 -9.90 1.56 2.70
CA SER A 144 -8.92 2.57 2.29
C SER A 144 -8.80 3.70 3.32
N TYR A 145 -9.91 4.15 3.90
CA TYR A 145 -9.90 5.18 4.94
C TYR A 145 -9.43 4.66 6.29
N GLU A 146 -9.71 3.41 6.63
CA GLU A 146 -9.22 2.77 7.84
C GLU A 146 -7.69 2.58 7.77
N ALA A 147 -7.16 2.09 6.63
CA ALA A 147 -5.72 2.05 6.36
C ALA A 147 -5.05 3.43 6.48
N LEU A 148 -5.67 4.48 5.93
CA LEU A 148 -5.16 5.85 6.06
C LEU A 148 -5.18 6.34 7.51
N THR A 149 -6.22 5.99 8.27
CA THR A 149 -6.30 6.33 9.70
C THR A 149 -5.19 5.64 10.49
N ALA A 150 -4.96 4.36 10.23
CA ALA A 150 -3.88 3.61 10.86
C ALA A 150 -2.49 4.22 10.55
N MET A 151 -2.27 4.66 9.31
CA MET A 151 -1.06 5.40 8.91
C MET A 151 -0.91 6.71 9.69
N ASP A 152 -1.97 7.52 9.76
CA ASP A 152 -1.97 8.82 10.43
C ASP A 152 -1.70 8.68 11.95
N ASP A 153 -2.20 7.60 12.56
CA ASP A 153 -1.98 7.29 13.97
C ASP A 153 -0.64 6.57 14.25
N ASN A 154 0.16 6.27 13.21
CA ASN A 154 1.40 5.48 13.29
C ASN A 154 1.22 4.12 13.99
N ASP A 155 0.04 3.52 13.88
CA ASP A 155 -0.26 2.21 14.48
C ASP A 155 0.10 1.09 13.51
N SER A 156 1.28 0.50 13.70
CA SER A 156 1.77 -0.56 12.81
C SER A 156 0.94 -1.85 12.85
N ALA A 157 0.26 -2.12 13.98
CA ALA A 157 -0.58 -3.31 14.10
C ALA A 157 -1.87 -3.11 13.30
N ALA A 158 -2.53 -1.96 13.48
CA ALA A 158 -3.69 -1.59 12.68
C ALA A 158 -3.32 -1.51 11.20
N MET A 159 -2.19 -0.87 10.82
CA MET A 159 -1.76 -0.83 9.41
C MET A 159 -1.66 -2.23 8.79
N SER A 160 -1.13 -3.20 9.53
CA SER A 160 -1.01 -4.57 9.03
C SER A 160 -2.37 -5.25 8.85
N GLU A 161 -3.34 -4.95 9.70
CA GLU A 161 -4.72 -5.45 9.61
C GLU A 161 -5.41 -4.85 8.37
N GLU A 162 -5.43 -3.52 8.26
CA GLU A 162 -6.07 -2.80 7.16
C GLU A 162 -5.46 -3.10 5.78
N PHE A 163 -4.15 -3.33 5.69
CA PHE A 163 -3.52 -3.79 4.45
C PHE A 163 -3.97 -5.20 4.06
N GLY A 164 -4.28 -6.04 5.04
CA GLY A 164 -4.91 -7.35 4.83
C GLY A 164 -6.32 -7.19 4.26
N ASP A 165 -7.11 -6.28 4.80
CA ASP A 165 -8.48 -6.03 4.33
C ASP A 165 -8.51 -5.41 2.93
N LEU A 166 -7.61 -4.48 2.63
CA LEU A 166 -7.40 -4.01 1.25
C LEU A 166 -7.01 -5.15 0.29
N LEU A 167 -6.15 -6.07 0.72
CA LEU A 167 -5.78 -7.24 -0.07
C LEU A 167 -6.99 -8.17 -0.30
N LEU A 168 -7.83 -8.37 0.71
CA LEU A 168 -9.09 -9.13 0.60
C LEU A 168 -10.02 -8.51 -0.45
N GLN A 169 -10.20 -7.18 -0.43
CA GLN A 169 -11.03 -6.49 -1.43
C GLN A 169 -10.50 -6.69 -2.86
N ILE A 170 -9.19 -6.62 -3.06
CA ILE A 170 -8.56 -6.87 -4.37
C ILE A 170 -8.80 -8.32 -4.82
N MET A 171 -8.62 -9.30 -3.92
CA MET A 171 -8.81 -10.72 -4.21
C MET A 171 -10.28 -11.06 -4.52
N LEU A 172 -11.23 -10.54 -3.75
CA LEU A 172 -12.67 -10.75 -4.01
C LEU A 172 -13.08 -10.21 -5.37
N ASN A 173 -12.61 -9.01 -5.75
CA ASN A 173 -12.89 -8.45 -7.07
C ASN A 173 -12.28 -9.30 -8.20
N ALA A 174 -11.04 -9.76 -8.07
CA ALA A 174 -10.44 -10.64 -9.07
C ALA A 174 -11.15 -12.01 -9.16
N GLN A 175 -11.64 -12.54 -8.04
CA GLN A 175 -12.40 -13.77 -8.01
C GLN A 175 -13.76 -13.62 -8.71
N ILE A 176 -14.50 -12.53 -8.46
CA ILE A 176 -15.75 -12.18 -9.18
C ILE A 176 -15.51 -12.05 -10.68
N ALA A 177 -14.42 -11.39 -11.08
CA ALA A 177 -14.07 -11.22 -12.48
C ALA A 177 -13.69 -12.55 -13.14
N THR A 178 -13.02 -13.44 -12.40
CA THR A 178 -12.67 -14.79 -12.88
C THR A 178 -13.94 -15.62 -13.08
N GLU A 179 -14.89 -15.57 -12.15
CA GLU A 179 -16.19 -16.25 -12.27
C GLU A 179 -17.04 -15.76 -13.45
N SER A 180 -16.75 -14.53 -13.93
CA SER A 180 -17.44 -13.89 -15.06
C SER A 180 -16.62 -13.95 -16.37
N ASP A 181 -15.52 -14.71 -16.40
CA ASP A 181 -14.59 -14.82 -17.52
C ASP A 181 -14.03 -13.46 -18.02
N GLU A 182 -13.91 -12.46 -17.14
CA GLU A 182 -13.45 -11.11 -17.50
C GLU A 182 -11.92 -10.96 -17.37
N PHE A 183 -11.38 -11.23 -16.17
CA PHE A 183 -9.94 -11.23 -15.90
C PHE A 183 -9.62 -12.04 -14.64
N THR A 184 -8.35 -12.40 -14.50
CA THR A 184 -7.81 -13.22 -13.41
C THR A 184 -6.84 -12.43 -12.55
N MET A 185 -6.59 -12.89 -11.32
CA MET A 185 -5.57 -12.29 -10.46
C MET A 185 -4.16 -12.33 -11.09
N ALA A 186 -3.85 -13.38 -11.88
CA ALA A 186 -2.59 -13.44 -12.63
C ALA A 186 -2.46 -12.29 -13.64
N GLN A 187 -3.55 -11.90 -14.31
CA GLN A 187 -3.55 -10.75 -15.22
C GLN A 187 -3.44 -9.42 -14.47
N VAL A 188 -4.04 -9.29 -13.28
CA VAL A 188 -3.88 -8.10 -12.41
C VAL A 188 -2.40 -7.93 -12.02
N VAL A 189 -1.77 -9.00 -11.51
CA VAL A 189 -0.35 -9.00 -11.12
C VAL A 189 0.55 -8.74 -12.31
N GLY A 190 0.33 -9.40 -13.45
CA GLY A 190 1.09 -9.17 -14.68
C GLY A 190 0.98 -7.72 -15.18
N GLY A 191 -0.22 -7.16 -15.15
CA GLY A 191 -0.47 -5.77 -15.57
C GLY A 191 0.25 -4.73 -14.70
N ILE A 192 0.29 -4.92 -13.38
CA ILE A 192 1.05 -4.02 -12.51
C ILE A 192 2.56 -4.26 -12.62
N TYR A 193 3.01 -5.51 -12.75
CA TYR A 193 4.42 -5.86 -12.96
C TYR A 193 4.98 -5.16 -14.20
N ASP A 194 4.36 -5.38 -15.36
CA ASP A 194 4.80 -4.77 -16.63
C ASP A 194 4.76 -3.24 -16.57
N LYS A 195 3.74 -2.69 -15.91
CA LYS A 195 3.61 -1.23 -15.70
C LYS A 195 4.76 -0.69 -14.86
N ILE A 196 5.10 -1.34 -13.74
CA ILE A 196 6.20 -0.88 -12.87
C ILE A 196 7.54 -1.01 -13.57
N VAL A 197 7.82 -2.14 -14.23
CA VAL A 197 9.06 -2.33 -15.01
C VAL A 197 9.21 -1.23 -16.07
N ARG A 198 8.16 -0.99 -16.86
CA ARG A 198 8.17 0.02 -17.91
C ARG A 198 8.30 1.45 -17.38
N ARG A 199 7.74 1.73 -16.19
CA ARG A 199 7.80 3.06 -15.55
C ARG A 199 9.10 3.35 -14.81
N HIS A 200 9.96 2.35 -14.63
CA HIS A 200 11.27 2.49 -14.00
C HIS A 200 12.40 2.05 -14.94
N PRO A 201 12.54 2.66 -16.13
CA PRO A 201 13.61 2.31 -17.07
C PRO A 201 15.01 2.66 -16.54
N HIS A 202 15.09 3.39 -15.43
CA HIS A 202 16.33 3.68 -14.71
C HIS A 202 16.72 2.59 -13.70
N VAL A 203 15.77 1.75 -13.30
CA VAL A 203 16.03 0.57 -12.46
C VAL A 203 16.18 -0.68 -13.33
N PHE A 204 15.33 -0.84 -14.34
CA PHE A 204 15.23 -2.07 -15.13
C PHE A 204 15.73 -1.93 -16.59
N GLY A 205 16.21 -0.76 -16.97
CA GLY A 205 16.71 -0.47 -18.32
C GLY A 205 18.00 0.33 -18.30
N ASN A 206 18.23 1.15 -19.33
CA ASN A 206 19.48 1.88 -19.53
C ASN A 206 19.32 3.41 -19.39
N VAL A 207 18.26 3.90 -18.74
CA VAL A 207 18.02 5.34 -18.62
C VAL A 207 18.66 5.85 -17.33
N GLU A 208 19.69 6.67 -17.41
CA GLU A 208 20.23 7.35 -16.22
C GLU A 208 19.33 8.52 -15.83
N VAL A 209 19.03 8.63 -14.53
CA VAL A 209 18.26 9.73 -13.96
C VAL A 209 18.95 10.19 -12.68
N ASP A 210 19.36 11.46 -12.66
CA ASP A 210 20.25 11.99 -11.61
C ASP A 210 19.49 12.62 -10.42
N SER A 211 18.15 12.67 -10.45
CA SER A 211 17.35 13.30 -9.40
C SER A 211 15.92 12.79 -9.30
N VAL A 212 15.30 12.97 -8.12
CA VAL A 212 13.88 12.66 -7.87
C VAL A 212 12.96 13.41 -8.85
N ASP A 213 13.25 14.68 -9.12
CA ASP A 213 12.48 15.48 -10.08
C ASP A 213 12.59 14.92 -11.51
N GLY A 214 13.76 14.41 -11.90
CA GLY A 214 13.97 13.73 -13.18
C GLY A 214 13.15 12.44 -13.30
N VAL A 215 13.00 11.69 -12.19
CA VAL A 215 12.17 10.48 -12.16
C VAL A 215 10.70 10.83 -12.35
N LEU A 216 10.20 11.84 -11.64
CA LEU A 216 8.81 12.29 -11.73
C LEU A 216 8.44 12.76 -13.14
N GLN A 217 9.31 13.55 -13.78
CA GLN A 217 9.08 14.01 -15.16
C GLN A 217 9.03 12.85 -16.16
N ASN A 218 9.91 11.85 -16.01
CA ASN A 218 9.92 10.67 -16.87
C ASN A 218 8.65 9.82 -16.64
N TRP A 219 8.20 9.71 -15.40
CA TRP A 219 6.99 8.98 -15.02
C TRP A 219 5.74 9.56 -15.70
N GLU A 220 5.60 10.88 -15.69
CA GLU A 220 4.46 11.56 -16.34
C GLU A 220 4.49 11.42 -17.88
N LYS A 221 5.67 11.51 -18.51
CA LYS A 221 5.82 11.25 -19.96
C LYS A 221 5.39 9.83 -20.33
N LEU A 222 5.76 8.84 -19.51
CA LEU A 222 5.37 7.45 -19.71
C LEU A 222 3.86 7.25 -19.50
N LYS A 223 3.25 7.90 -18.51
CA LYS A 223 1.79 7.92 -18.33
C LYS A 223 1.06 8.52 -19.53
N GLU A 224 1.58 9.61 -20.10
CA GLU A 224 0.98 10.23 -21.29
C GLU A 224 1.04 9.30 -22.51
N LYS A 225 2.20 8.66 -22.73
CA LYS A 225 2.38 7.68 -23.80
C LYS A 225 1.45 6.47 -23.65
N GLU A 226 1.26 5.95 -22.43
CA GLU A 226 0.29 4.88 -22.13
C GLU A 226 -1.15 5.25 -22.51
N ARG A 227 -1.55 6.49 -22.22
CA ARG A 227 -2.90 6.96 -22.54
C ARG A 227 -3.12 6.98 -24.06
N LYS A 228 -2.09 7.33 -24.84
CA LYS A 228 -2.12 7.32 -26.31
C LYS A 228 -2.16 5.90 -26.87
N GLU A 229 -1.37 4.97 -26.31
CA GLU A 229 -1.29 3.58 -26.79
C GLU A 229 -2.53 2.73 -26.47
N ASN A 230 -3.22 2.97 -25.34
CA ASN A 230 -4.42 2.22 -24.93
C ASN A 230 -5.71 2.60 -25.69
N GLY A 231 -5.61 3.20 -26.89
CA GLY A 231 -6.78 3.55 -27.70
C GLY A 231 -7.70 4.62 -27.10
N LYS A 232 -7.31 5.27 -25.99
CA LYS A 232 -8.03 6.43 -25.42
C LYS A 232 -7.69 7.74 -26.13
N ALA A 233 -7.10 7.66 -27.32
CA ALA A 233 -6.71 8.78 -28.17
C ALA A 233 -7.87 9.32 -29.06
N ASP A 234 -8.96 8.57 -29.23
CA ASP A 234 -10.03 8.89 -30.19
C ASP A 234 -11.18 9.74 -29.64
N GLN A 235 -11.03 10.30 -28.44
CA GLN A 235 -11.83 11.44 -28.02
C GLN A 235 -10.85 12.55 -27.72
N GLU A 236 -11.09 13.75 -28.28
CA GLU A 236 -10.40 14.98 -27.91
C GLU A 236 -10.67 15.27 -26.42
N LYS A 237 -10.01 14.51 -25.56
CA LYS A 237 -10.14 14.61 -24.12
C LYS A 237 -9.40 15.85 -23.71
N GLY A 238 -10.12 16.80 -23.10
CA GLY A 238 -9.55 18.00 -22.51
C GLY A 238 -8.45 17.66 -21.52
N LEU A 239 -7.57 18.62 -21.23
CA LEU A 239 -6.44 18.48 -20.30
C LEU A 239 -6.83 17.83 -18.96
N LEU A 240 -8.06 18.08 -18.51
CA LEU A 240 -8.61 17.67 -17.23
C LEU A 240 -9.38 16.34 -17.28
N ASP A 241 -9.77 15.84 -18.45
CA ASP A 241 -10.66 14.66 -18.63
C ASP A 241 -10.05 13.34 -18.15
N GLY A 242 -8.75 13.34 -17.85
CA GLY A 242 -8.08 12.20 -17.23
C GLY A 242 -8.11 12.20 -15.71
N VAL A 243 -8.79 13.16 -15.05
CA VAL A 243 -8.98 13.16 -13.58
C VAL A 243 -10.24 12.36 -13.25
N PRO A 244 -10.14 11.28 -12.45
CA PRO A 244 -11.32 10.48 -12.11
C PRO A 244 -12.38 11.30 -11.34
N MET A 245 -13.65 11.13 -11.73
CA MET A 245 -14.78 11.76 -11.04
C MET A 245 -15.06 11.17 -9.64
N SER A 246 -14.49 10.00 -9.34
CA SER A 246 -14.63 9.32 -8.06
C SER A 246 -13.66 9.81 -6.98
N LEU A 247 -12.74 10.72 -7.31
CA LEU A 247 -11.81 11.27 -6.33
C LEU A 247 -12.56 12.18 -5.33
N PRO A 248 -12.09 12.26 -4.07
CA PRO A 248 -12.51 13.31 -3.15
C PRO A 248 -12.31 14.69 -3.76
N ALA A 249 -13.18 15.63 -3.39
CA ALA A 249 -13.24 16.95 -4.03
C ALA A 249 -11.92 17.73 -3.94
N LEU A 250 -11.20 17.65 -2.80
CA LEU A 250 -9.93 18.37 -2.63
C LEU A 250 -8.83 17.74 -3.48
N THR A 251 -8.73 16.41 -3.51
CA THR A 251 -7.80 15.70 -4.39
C THR A 251 -8.09 15.99 -5.87
N GLN A 252 -9.36 16.02 -6.25
CA GLN A 252 -9.77 16.34 -7.61
C GLN A 252 -9.39 17.78 -8.00
N ALA A 253 -9.66 18.76 -7.13
CA ALA A 253 -9.28 20.15 -7.34
C ALA A 253 -7.75 20.30 -7.47
N GLN A 254 -6.98 19.61 -6.62
CA GLN A 254 -5.53 19.65 -6.65
C GLN A 254 -4.97 19.07 -7.96
N GLU A 255 -5.51 17.92 -8.42
CA GLU A 255 -5.16 17.32 -9.72
C GLU A 255 -5.48 18.23 -10.90
N TYR A 256 -6.63 18.93 -10.87
CA TYR A 256 -6.97 19.91 -11.92
C TYR A 256 -5.94 21.04 -11.98
N GLN A 257 -5.57 21.59 -10.83
CA GLN A 257 -4.62 22.69 -10.73
C GLN A 257 -3.20 22.25 -11.12
N ASP A 258 -2.75 21.08 -10.68
CA ASP A 258 -1.46 20.52 -11.08
C ASP A 258 -1.36 20.32 -12.60
N ARG A 259 -2.45 19.92 -13.26
CA ARG A 259 -2.47 19.78 -14.72
C ARG A 259 -2.51 21.11 -15.44
N ALA A 260 -3.28 22.08 -14.95
CA ALA A 260 -3.32 23.42 -15.51
C ALA A 260 -1.95 24.12 -15.39
N ALA A 261 -1.28 23.99 -14.25
CA ALA A 261 0.05 24.55 -14.04
C ALA A 261 1.09 24.03 -15.04
N ARG A 262 0.98 22.77 -15.49
CA ARG A 262 1.91 22.17 -16.48
C ARG A 262 1.88 22.86 -17.84
N VAL A 263 0.76 23.47 -18.22
CA VAL A 263 0.65 24.22 -19.48
C VAL A 263 0.92 25.72 -19.29
N GLY A 264 1.46 26.10 -18.12
CA GLY A 264 1.78 27.48 -17.78
C GLY A 264 0.60 28.27 -17.22
N PHE A 265 -0.54 27.61 -16.93
CA PHE A 265 -1.66 28.25 -16.24
C PHE A 265 -1.46 28.16 -14.72
N ASP A 266 -0.54 28.98 -14.22
CA ASP A 266 -0.23 29.11 -12.80
C ASP A 266 0.21 30.55 -12.48
N TRP A 267 0.19 30.91 -11.19
CA TRP A 267 0.71 32.17 -10.72
C TRP A 267 2.25 32.18 -10.80
N PRO A 268 2.90 33.35 -10.92
CA PRO A 268 4.35 33.43 -10.90
C PRO A 268 4.92 33.24 -9.48
N GLU A 269 4.16 33.65 -8.46
CA GLU A 269 4.57 33.66 -7.05
C GLU A 269 3.37 33.35 -6.14
N VAL A 270 3.64 32.86 -4.92
CA VAL A 270 2.60 32.42 -3.98
C VAL A 270 1.73 33.57 -3.45
N GLU A 271 2.26 34.79 -3.47
CA GLU A 271 1.59 36.02 -3.07
C GLU A 271 0.30 36.22 -3.87
N GLY A 272 0.31 35.93 -5.17
CA GLY A 272 -0.88 36.04 -6.02
C GLY A 272 -1.99 35.06 -5.62
N VAL A 273 -1.63 33.89 -5.09
CA VAL A 273 -2.61 32.92 -4.54
C VAL A 273 -3.17 33.44 -3.22
N LEU A 274 -2.33 34.00 -2.34
CA LEU A 274 -2.78 34.59 -1.08
C LEU A 274 -3.70 35.79 -1.29
N ASP A 275 -3.42 36.61 -2.30
CA ASP A 275 -4.26 37.74 -2.69
C ASP A 275 -5.62 37.23 -3.16
N LYS A 276 -5.65 36.18 -3.99
CA LYS A 276 -6.91 35.55 -4.42
C LYS A 276 -7.68 34.95 -3.24
N VAL A 277 -7.03 34.29 -2.26
CA VAL A 277 -7.71 33.83 -1.03
C VAL A 277 -8.43 34.99 -0.31
N ARG A 278 -7.81 36.17 -0.23
CA ARG A 278 -8.44 37.32 0.41
C ARG A 278 -9.62 37.85 -0.40
N GLU A 279 -9.51 37.87 -1.72
CA GLU A 279 -10.58 38.25 -2.64
C GLU A 279 -11.80 37.34 -2.46
N GLU A 280 -11.63 36.01 -2.52
CA GLU A 280 -12.71 35.03 -2.35
C GLU A 280 -13.41 35.16 -0.99
N ILE A 281 -12.66 35.49 0.09
CA ILE A 281 -13.24 35.76 1.41
C ILE A 281 -14.15 36.99 1.38
N GLU A 282 -13.79 38.03 0.63
CA GLU A 282 -14.64 39.22 0.48
C GLU A 282 -15.84 38.94 -0.43
N GLU A 283 -15.71 38.08 -1.45
CA GLU A 283 -16.82 37.63 -2.30
C GLU A 283 -17.86 36.85 -1.48
N VAL A 284 -17.43 35.88 -0.66
CA VAL A 284 -18.30 35.16 0.28
C VAL A 284 -19.06 36.11 1.22
N LYS A 285 -18.41 37.19 1.70
CA LYS A 285 -19.06 38.17 2.59
C LYS A 285 -20.11 39.03 1.89
N ASN A 286 -19.90 39.33 0.62
CA ASN A 286 -20.75 40.24 -0.16
C ASN A 286 -21.87 39.51 -0.93
N ALA A 287 -21.85 38.18 -0.96
CA ALA A 287 -22.88 37.35 -1.58
C ALA A 287 -24.28 37.66 -1.02
N ALA A 288 -25.25 37.84 -1.92
CA ALA A 288 -26.59 38.35 -1.59
C ALA A 288 -27.61 37.22 -1.28
N ASN A 289 -27.34 35.99 -1.73
CA ASN A 289 -28.23 34.85 -1.57
C ASN A 289 -27.44 33.54 -1.36
N ILE A 290 -28.14 32.46 -1.02
CA ILE A 290 -27.52 31.18 -0.66
C ILE A 290 -26.83 30.52 -1.85
N GLU A 291 -27.35 30.71 -3.07
CA GLU A 291 -26.76 30.21 -4.30
C GLU A 291 -25.39 30.87 -4.56
N GLU A 292 -25.31 32.19 -4.44
CA GLU A 292 -24.07 32.96 -4.51
C GLU A 292 -23.10 32.51 -3.40
N VAL A 293 -23.54 32.48 -2.14
CA VAL A 293 -22.69 32.01 -1.01
C VAL A 293 -22.13 30.62 -1.27
N THR A 294 -22.92 29.71 -1.84
CA THR A 294 -22.48 28.34 -2.16
C THR A 294 -21.42 28.34 -3.25
N SER A 295 -21.58 29.16 -4.29
CA SER A 295 -20.60 29.33 -5.36
C SER A 295 -19.29 29.88 -4.83
N GLU A 296 -19.33 31.01 -4.12
CA GLU A 296 -18.13 31.68 -3.60
C GLU A 296 -17.40 30.81 -2.56
N LEU A 297 -18.12 30.03 -1.75
CA LEU A 297 -17.48 29.05 -0.86
C LEU A 297 -16.76 27.93 -1.64
N GLY A 298 -17.31 27.51 -2.77
CA GLY A 298 -16.67 26.57 -3.68
C GLY A 298 -15.35 27.10 -4.22
N ASP A 299 -15.35 28.35 -4.68
CA ASP A 299 -14.15 29.02 -5.20
C ASP A 299 -13.11 29.27 -4.11
N LEU A 300 -13.54 29.66 -2.90
CA LEU A 300 -12.66 29.73 -1.74
C LEU A 300 -11.99 28.38 -1.42
N PHE A 301 -12.73 27.27 -1.41
CA PHE A 301 -12.14 25.94 -1.23
C PHE A 301 -11.14 25.62 -2.34
N PHE A 302 -11.48 25.93 -3.59
CA PHE A 302 -10.60 25.69 -4.74
C PHE A 302 -9.29 26.47 -4.62
N VAL A 303 -9.33 27.75 -4.24
CA VAL A 303 -8.13 28.58 -4.06
C VAL A 303 -7.32 28.14 -2.83
N LEU A 304 -7.96 27.68 -1.75
CA LEU A 304 -7.26 27.08 -0.60
C LEU A 304 -6.50 25.79 -0.98
N VAL A 305 -7.08 24.95 -1.84
CA VAL A 305 -6.39 23.79 -2.41
C VAL A 305 -5.17 24.25 -3.23
N ASN A 306 -5.29 25.35 -3.97
CA ASN A 306 -4.18 25.90 -4.74
C ASN A 306 -3.05 26.40 -3.85
N LEU A 307 -3.39 27.03 -2.72
CA LEU A 307 -2.42 27.41 -1.71
C LEU A 307 -1.70 26.18 -1.13
N ALA A 308 -2.43 25.10 -0.83
CA ALA A 308 -1.84 23.85 -0.37
C ALA A 308 -0.87 23.27 -1.41
N ARG A 309 -1.26 23.24 -2.68
CA ARG A 309 -0.42 22.81 -3.82
C ARG A 309 0.88 23.63 -3.91
N TRP A 310 0.80 24.95 -3.84
CA TRP A 310 1.98 25.84 -3.80
C TRP A 310 2.92 25.57 -2.63
N ARG A 311 2.35 25.17 -1.49
CA ARG A 311 3.11 24.75 -0.30
C ARG A 311 3.57 23.30 -0.34
N LYS A 312 3.30 22.56 -1.43
CA LYS A 312 3.59 21.13 -1.60
C LYS A 312 2.93 20.26 -0.52
N VAL A 313 1.71 20.64 -0.13
CA VAL A 313 0.88 19.94 0.84
C VAL A 313 -0.27 19.24 0.09
N ASP A 314 -0.53 17.98 0.41
CA ASP A 314 -1.72 17.27 -0.04
C ASP A 314 -2.95 17.80 0.72
N ALA A 315 -3.86 18.46 0.01
CA ALA A 315 -4.96 19.21 0.61
C ALA A 315 -5.95 18.28 1.35
N GLU A 316 -6.23 17.12 0.77
CA GLU A 316 -7.14 16.11 1.34
C GLU A 316 -6.57 15.59 2.67
N SER A 317 -5.30 15.16 2.68
CA SER A 317 -4.62 14.66 3.88
C SER A 317 -4.50 15.74 4.97
N ALA A 318 -4.25 16.99 4.59
CA ALA A 318 -4.21 18.10 5.55
C ALA A 318 -5.55 18.33 6.25
N LEU A 319 -6.67 18.24 5.53
CA LEU A 319 -8.00 18.34 6.12
C LEU A 319 -8.33 17.10 6.97
N ARG A 320 -8.02 15.88 6.49
CA ARG A 320 -8.20 14.64 7.28
C ARG A 320 -7.49 14.72 8.63
N GLY A 321 -6.21 15.11 8.64
CA GLY A 321 -5.46 15.29 9.89
C GLY A 321 -6.06 16.37 10.80
N THR A 322 -6.67 17.41 10.23
CA THR A 322 -7.40 18.43 11.00
C THR A 322 -8.69 17.90 11.62
N ASN A 323 -9.45 17.10 10.88
CA ASN A 323 -10.64 16.42 11.39
C ASN A 323 -10.30 15.46 12.54
N LEU A 324 -9.19 14.74 12.43
CA LEU A 324 -8.70 13.85 13.49
C LEU A 324 -8.32 14.62 14.76
N LYS A 325 -7.59 15.74 14.64
CA LYS A 325 -7.31 16.64 15.78
C LYS A 325 -8.58 17.17 16.42
N PHE A 326 -9.56 17.57 15.60
CA PHE A 326 -10.86 18.03 16.11
C PHE A 326 -11.56 16.93 16.91
N LYS A 327 -11.64 15.71 16.36
CA LYS A 327 -12.23 14.54 17.03
C LYS A 327 -11.54 14.24 18.37
N LYS A 328 -10.20 14.20 18.39
CA LYS A 328 -9.40 13.94 19.60
C LYS A 328 -9.66 14.99 20.68
N ARG A 329 -9.64 16.27 20.31
CA ARG A 329 -9.90 17.38 21.25
C ARG A 329 -11.34 17.41 21.75
N PHE A 330 -12.31 17.19 20.86
CA PHE A 330 -13.71 17.17 21.27
C PHE A 330 -13.98 16.01 22.23
N ALA A 331 -13.46 14.81 21.95
CA ALA A 331 -13.55 13.67 22.86
C ALA A 331 -12.96 13.98 24.26
N PHE A 332 -11.90 14.79 24.33
CA PHE A 332 -11.37 15.28 25.61
C PHE A 332 -12.37 16.19 26.35
N VAL A 333 -13.05 17.09 25.62
CA VAL A 333 -14.15 17.90 26.18
C VAL A 333 -15.26 17.00 26.73
N GLU A 334 -15.67 15.96 25.99
CA GLU A 334 -16.70 15.02 26.44
C GLU A 334 -16.28 14.27 27.71
N GLN A 335 -15.02 13.83 27.79
CA GLN A 335 -14.47 13.20 28.98
C GLN A 335 -14.42 14.16 30.17
N GLY A 336 -14.08 15.43 29.93
CA GLY A 336 -14.11 16.50 30.93
C GLY A 336 -15.51 16.71 31.51
N ALA A 337 -16.52 16.83 30.66
CA ALA A 337 -17.93 16.95 31.05
C ALA A 337 -18.38 15.74 31.88
N LYS A 338 -18.06 14.53 31.42
CA LYS A 338 -18.40 13.28 32.09
C LYS A 338 -17.76 13.15 33.47
N LYS A 339 -16.49 13.56 33.62
CA LYS A 339 -15.79 13.59 34.92
C LYS A 339 -16.44 14.55 35.92
N GLN A 340 -17.07 15.61 35.42
CA GLN A 340 -17.84 16.55 36.24
C GLN A 340 -19.30 16.10 36.48
N GLY A 341 -19.71 14.95 35.94
CA GLY A 341 -21.08 14.44 36.06
C GLY A 341 -22.11 15.31 35.33
N ARG A 342 -21.70 16.07 34.32
CA ARG A 342 -22.56 16.97 33.53
C ARG A 342 -22.73 16.44 32.11
N ASN A 343 -23.87 16.77 31.49
CA ASN A 343 -24.02 16.61 30.04
C ASN A 343 -23.39 17.79 29.31
N LEU A 344 -22.87 17.56 28.11
CA LEU A 344 -22.32 18.61 27.25
C LEU A 344 -23.36 19.68 26.91
N SER A 345 -24.63 19.29 26.68
CA SER A 345 -25.72 20.23 26.38
C SER A 345 -25.95 21.27 27.47
N ASP A 346 -25.52 20.96 28.70
CA ASP A 346 -25.73 21.80 29.88
C ASP A 346 -24.48 22.67 30.18
N MET A 347 -23.47 22.61 29.31
CA MET A 347 -22.25 23.41 29.42
C MET A 347 -22.31 24.63 28.52
N THR A 348 -21.72 25.71 29.00
CA THR A 348 -21.48 26.92 28.21
C THR A 348 -20.31 26.72 27.26
N LEU A 349 -20.24 27.55 26.21
CA LEU A 349 -19.13 27.52 25.25
C LEU A 349 -17.80 27.79 25.96
N GLU A 350 -17.78 28.68 26.95
CA GLU A 350 -16.59 29.00 27.74
C GLU A 350 -16.09 27.79 28.55
N GLU A 351 -17.01 27.00 29.10
CA GLU A 351 -16.67 25.77 29.81
C GLU A 351 -16.12 24.69 28.87
N MET A 352 -16.71 24.54 27.67
CA MET A 352 -16.18 23.63 26.65
C MET A 352 -14.81 24.08 26.14
N ASP A 353 -14.63 25.39 25.92
CA ASP A 353 -13.38 25.98 25.46
C ASP A 353 -12.25 25.83 26.47
N ALA A 354 -12.55 25.80 27.77
CA ALA A 354 -11.55 25.53 28.80
C ALA A 354 -10.93 24.13 28.61
N PHE A 355 -11.77 23.10 28.44
CA PHE A 355 -11.31 21.74 28.16
C PHE A 355 -10.62 21.63 26.79
N TRP A 356 -11.15 22.31 25.77
CA TRP A 356 -10.56 22.32 24.44
C TRP A 356 -9.15 22.92 24.44
N ASN A 357 -8.95 24.03 25.17
CA ASN A 357 -7.65 24.67 25.31
C ASN A 357 -6.68 23.83 26.15
N GLU A 358 -7.18 23.05 27.11
CA GLU A 358 -6.38 22.04 27.82
C GLU A 358 -5.92 20.94 26.86
N ALA A 359 -6.82 20.38 26.04
CA ALA A 359 -6.48 19.39 25.02
C ALA A 359 -5.41 19.90 24.05
N LYS A 360 -5.51 21.16 23.60
CA LYS A 360 -4.47 21.82 22.79
C LYS A 360 -3.11 21.86 23.48
N LYS A 361 -3.06 22.18 24.78
CA LYS A 361 -1.80 22.22 25.56
C LYS A 361 -1.17 20.84 25.71
N LEU A 362 -1.98 19.78 25.69
CA LEU A 362 -1.52 18.39 25.74
C LEU A 362 -1.04 17.86 24.38
N GLY A 363 -1.08 18.68 23.32
CA GLY A 363 -0.62 18.29 21.98
C GLY A 363 -1.60 17.41 21.20
N MET A 364 -2.88 17.38 21.61
CA MET A 364 -3.94 16.63 20.93
C MET A 364 -4.39 17.26 19.61
#